data_AF-A0A9X6W1V2-F1
#
_entry.id   AF-A0A9X6W1V2-F1
#
_cell.length_a   1.000
_cell.length_b   1.000
_cell.length_c   1.000
_cell.angle_alpha   90.00
_cell.angle_beta   90.00
_cell.angle_gamma   90.00
#
_symmetry.space_group_name_H-M   'P 1'
#
loop_
_entity.id
_entity.type
_entity.pdbx_description
1 polymer ?
#
loop_
_entity_poly.entity_id
_entity_poly.type
_entity_poly.pdbx_seq_one_letter_code
_entity_poly.pdbx_strand_id
1 'polypeptide(L)'
;MKPSTYEIAKELKNQDLDFLYNVYLLRCLTIRQAYKYFFSDTIDSFELFMETKFLDLIELEVIDCVEFNLTNQAVFLTSQGVEIVRYQFDLPTDILDPKRKIIKRGYYRAGELKMNPRLINHQIHLNQFVLDFKEKTQESDIKWRYFDEKYVSQYKNIRPDGLIQIFDTDFFLEMDMATESKKQLKEKWNHYRSFLQSSEYYYKDKDKKIIVLFLIDNTEKVESRKDLVRFTAVDSLLDGFDNEFELYIGTTKELLELMCNKLIPNLQHSNWRQEEVLRIIHEKHGFHFSNGEKLRKALHDTDYGFYIRKIKQDNNLLIENGRVQEFLFDDYTSQPLSILKKIAYHERNIASFHRRFGREIGYLILVKNEVEAFHDLEIANDLVGIKNIYFTTLERLNSKPLHEAVYQYDSLGNIHHFSNSGFQERVYESSLK
;
A
#
# COMPACT_ATOMS: atom_id res chain seq x y z
N MET A 1 -39.81 29.07 16.35
CA MET A 1 -39.97 27.77 15.65
C MET A 1 -38.59 27.29 15.30
N LYS A 2 -38.27 26.00 15.48
CA LYS A 2 -37.01 25.47 14.94
C LYS A 2 -37.08 25.56 13.41
N PRO A 3 -36.08 26.16 12.73
CA PRO A 3 -36.08 26.22 11.28
C PRO A 3 -36.14 24.81 10.69
N SER A 4 -36.88 24.66 9.59
CA SER A 4 -37.00 23.38 8.89
C SER A 4 -35.66 22.98 8.28
N THR A 5 -35.44 21.68 8.06
CA THR A 5 -34.20 21.16 7.43
C THR A 5 -33.90 21.83 6.08
N TYR A 6 -34.93 22.17 5.32
CA TYR A 6 -34.80 22.85 4.04
C TYR A 6 -34.36 24.31 4.17
N GLU A 7 -34.82 25.03 5.20
CA GLU A 7 -34.39 26.40 5.48
C GLU A 7 -32.92 26.43 5.91
N ILE A 8 -32.51 25.54 6.82
CA ILE A 8 -31.10 25.44 7.22
C ILE A 8 -30.22 25.08 6.02
N ALA A 9 -30.63 24.12 5.18
CA ALA A 9 -29.85 23.74 4.01
C ALA A 9 -29.64 24.89 3.01
N LYS A 10 -30.51 25.91 3.00
CA LYS A 10 -30.34 27.13 2.18
C LYS A 10 -29.42 28.17 2.81
N GLU A 11 -29.27 28.16 4.13
CA GLU A 11 -28.38 29.06 4.87
C GLU A 11 -26.92 28.60 4.80
N LEU A 12 -26.69 27.29 4.65
CA LEU A 12 -25.36 26.69 4.54
C LEU A 12 -24.66 27.04 3.23
N LYS A 13 -23.39 27.43 3.31
CA LYS A 13 -22.53 27.64 2.13
C LYS A 13 -22.09 26.30 1.55
N ASN A 14 -21.66 26.28 0.28
CA ASN A 14 -21.13 25.08 -0.36
C ASN A 14 -19.99 24.42 0.43
N GLN A 15 -19.13 25.22 1.04
CA GLN A 15 -18.04 24.76 1.89
C GLN A 15 -18.55 24.05 3.16
N ASP A 16 -19.63 24.56 3.76
CA ASP A 16 -20.29 23.93 4.91
C ASP A 16 -20.88 22.57 4.47
N LEU A 17 -21.53 22.53 3.30
CA LEU A 17 -22.09 21.31 2.73
C LEU A 17 -21.02 20.26 2.39
N ASP A 18 -19.89 20.66 1.83
CA ASP A 18 -18.75 19.76 1.57
C ASP A 18 -18.18 19.21 2.89
N PHE A 19 -18.00 20.06 3.90
CA PHE A 19 -17.58 19.62 5.23
C PHE A 19 -18.55 18.56 5.81
N LEU A 20 -19.86 18.84 5.82
CA LEU A 20 -20.86 17.89 6.34
C LEU A 20 -20.85 16.57 5.55
N TYR A 21 -20.72 16.63 4.23
CA TYR A 21 -20.62 15.44 3.38
C TYR A 21 -19.37 14.60 3.72
N ASN A 22 -18.22 15.23 3.93
CA ASN A 22 -17.00 14.51 4.30
C ASN A 22 -17.08 13.94 5.73
N VAL A 23 -17.72 14.62 6.69
CA VAL A 23 -18.00 14.03 8.01
C VAL A 23 -18.93 12.83 7.89
N TYR A 24 -19.89 12.82 6.96
CA TYR A 24 -20.73 11.65 6.70
C TYR A 24 -19.91 10.45 6.19
N LEU A 25 -19.07 10.68 5.16
CA LEU A 25 -18.26 9.62 4.54
C LEU A 25 -17.18 9.08 5.48
N LEU A 26 -16.53 9.96 6.23
CA LEU A 26 -15.44 9.64 7.15
C LEU A 26 -15.93 9.31 8.56
N ARG A 27 -17.25 9.38 8.80
CA ARG A 27 -17.98 9.21 10.07
C ARG A 27 -17.69 10.25 11.14
N CYS A 28 -16.46 10.73 11.27
CA CYS A 28 -16.07 11.81 12.16
C CYS A 28 -14.78 12.51 11.75
N LEU A 29 -14.56 13.71 12.27
CA LEU A 29 -13.31 14.48 12.11
C LEU A 29 -12.98 15.16 13.42
N THR A 30 -11.71 15.46 13.67
CA THR A 30 -11.38 16.43 14.72
C THR A 30 -11.74 17.84 14.26
N ILE A 31 -11.95 18.73 15.22
CA ILE A 31 -12.16 20.15 14.95
C ILE A 31 -10.97 20.75 14.18
N ARG A 32 -9.73 20.31 14.48
CA ARG A 32 -8.52 20.75 13.77
C ARG A 32 -8.48 20.27 12.33
N GLN A 33 -8.89 19.03 12.06
CA GLN A 33 -9.04 18.53 10.69
C GLN A 33 -10.13 19.31 9.93
N ALA A 34 -11.26 19.58 10.58
CA ALA A 34 -12.32 20.40 9.98
C ALA A 34 -11.78 21.76 9.53
N TYR A 35 -11.07 22.46 10.42
CA TYR A 35 -10.45 23.74 10.08
C TYR A 35 -9.44 23.61 8.93
N LYS A 36 -8.44 22.73 9.07
CA LYS A 36 -7.32 22.61 8.12
C LYS A 36 -7.78 22.26 6.70
N TYR A 37 -8.73 21.34 6.53
CA TYR A 37 -9.07 20.83 5.20
C TYR A 37 -10.28 21.50 4.57
N PHE A 38 -11.11 22.17 5.36
CA PHE A 38 -12.36 22.72 4.85
C PHE A 38 -12.48 24.22 5.02
N PHE A 39 -11.78 24.86 5.96
CA PHE A 39 -12.05 26.27 6.31
C PHE A 39 -10.83 27.20 6.33
N SER A 40 -9.60 26.67 6.40
CA SER A 40 -8.38 27.49 6.52
C SER A 40 -8.13 28.44 5.35
N ASP A 41 -8.66 28.13 4.17
CA ASP A 41 -8.52 28.99 2.99
C ASP A 41 -9.43 30.22 3.04
N THR A 42 -10.41 30.22 3.96
CA THR A 42 -11.45 31.26 4.05
C THR A 42 -11.53 31.94 5.42
N ILE A 43 -10.92 31.34 6.44
CA ILE A 43 -10.93 31.83 7.81
C ILE A 43 -9.49 31.80 8.31
N ASP A 44 -8.97 32.98 8.65
CA ASP A 44 -7.54 33.21 8.85
C ASP A 44 -6.94 32.50 10.08
N SER A 45 -7.76 32.16 11.08
CA SER A 45 -7.29 31.50 12.30
C SER A 45 -8.26 30.44 12.82
N PHE A 46 -7.69 29.49 13.55
CA PHE A 46 -8.44 28.43 14.21
C PHE A 46 -9.40 29.00 15.26
N GLU A 47 -8.98 30.05 15.99
CA GLU A 47 -9.79 30.73 16.99
C GLU A 47 -11.00 31.41 16.36
N LEU A 48 -10.81 32.13 15.25
CA LEU A 48 -11.90 32.77 14.53
C LEU A 48 -12.88 31.73 13.96
N PHE A 49 -12.37 30.61 13.45
CA PHE A 49 -13.19 29.48 13.02
C PHE A 49 -14.07 28.94 14.15
N MET A 50 -13.50 28.78 15.34
CA MET A 50 -14.21 28.30 16.53
C MET A 50 -15.32 29.26 16.97
N GLU A 51 -15.03 30.56 17.04
CA GLU A 51 -15.95 31.59 17.56
C GLU A 51 -17.06 31.97 16.57
N THR A 52 -16.88 31.65 15.29
CA THR A 52 -17.86 31.98 14.24
C THR A 52 -18.46 30.71 13.66
N LYS A 53 -17.80 30.16 12.63
CA LYS A 53 -18.32 29.11 11.78
C LYS A 53 -18.64 27.82 12.54
N PHE A 54 -17.76 27.39 13.45
CA PHE A 54 -17.97 26.16 14.19
C PHE A 54 -19.17 26.28 15.15
N LEU A 55 -19.28 27.41 15.86
CA LEU A 55 -20.41 27.72 16.73
C LEU A 55 -21.72 27.76 15.93
N ASP A 56 -21.74 28.42 14.77
CA ASP A 56 -22.90 28.47 13.88
C ASP A 56 -23.41 27.06 13.52
N LEU A 57 -22.50 26.15 13.16
CA LEU A 57 -22.87 24.77 12.80
C LEU A 57 -23.41 23.97 13.99
N ILE A 58 -22.94 24.24 15.20
CA ILE A 58 -23.47 23.65 16.45
C ILE A 58 -24.85 24.22 16.76
N GLU A 59 -25.04 25.53 16.65
CA GLU A 59 -26.32 26.21 16.91
C GLU A 59 -27.41 25.82 15.92
N LEU A 60 -27.04 25.58 14.65
CA LEU A 60 -27.92 25.00 13.64
C LEU A 60 -28.24 23.51 13.89
N GLU A 61 -27.68 22.91 14.94
CA GLU A 61 -27.84 21.51 15.33
C GLU A 61 -27.46 20.54 14.19
N VAL A 62 -26.53 20.90 13.29
CA VAL A 62 -26.13 20.02 12.17
C VAL A 62 -24.94 19.11 12.53
N ILE A 63 -24.15 19.52 13.51
CA ILE A 63 -23.03 18.74 14.07
C ILE A 63 -23.12 18.63 15.60
N ASP A 64 -22.41 17.66 16.15
CA ASP A 64 -22.28 17.38 17.58
C ASP A 64 -20.83 16.96 17.88
N CYS A 65 -20.36 17.16 19.11
CA CYS A 65 -18.99 16.87 19.52
C CYS A 65 -18.93 15.82 20.63
N VAL A 66 -17.97 14.90 20.52
CA VAL A 66 -17.70 13.88 21.54
C VAL A 66 -16.22 13.92 21.90
N GLU A 67 -15.93 14.07 23.19
CA GLU A 67 -14.59 13.91 23.74
C GLU A 67 -14.16 12.44 23.66
N PHE A 68 -12.97 12.20 23.13
CA PHE A 68 -12.42 10.85 23.00
C PHE A 68 -11.02 10.70 23.59
N ASN A 69 -10.35 11.81 23.92
CA ASN A 69 -9.19 11.86 24.79
C ASN A 69 -9.18 13.21 25.54
N LEU A 70 -8.23 13.41 26.46
CA LEU A 70 -8.18 14.57 27.35
C LEU A 70 -8.06 15.93 26.63
N THR A 71 -7.67 15.94 25.35
CA THR A 71 -7.34 17.17 24.63
C THR A 71 -8.06 17.32 23.29
N ASN A 72 -8.84 16.33 22.86
CA ASN A 72 -9.45 16.32 21.53
C ASN A 72 -10.92 15.89 21.56
N GLN A 73 -11.67 16.54 20.66
CA GLN A 73 -13.06 16.27 20.36
C GLN A 73 -13.22 15.81 18.92
N ALA A 74 -14.10 14.85 18.72
CA ALA A 74 -14.52 14.38 17.41
C ALA A 74 -15.90 14.94 17.08
N VAL A 75 -16.00 15.50 15.88
CA VAL A 75 -17.21 16.06 15.28
C VAL A 75 -17.95 14.94 14.57
N PHE A 76 -19.24 14.82 14.86
CA PHE A 76 -20.18 13.91 14.21
C PHE A 76 -21.35 14.69 13.64
N LEU A 77 -22.03 14.12 12.63
CA LEU A 77 -23.31 14.64 12.20
C LEU A 77 -24.42 14.31 13.20
N THR A 78 -25.32 15.26 13.41
CA THR A 78 -26.61 14.99 14.05
C THR A 78 -27.57 14.34 13.05
N SER A 79 -28.76 13.95 13.53
CA SER A 79 -29.83 13.52 12.62
C SER A 79 -30.17 14.59 11.58
N GLN A 80 -30.14 15.87 11.95
CA GLN A 80 -30.41 16.97 11.04
C GLN A 80 -29.29 17.15 10.01
N GLY A 81 -28.02 17.08 10.43
CA GLY A 81 -26.88 17.10 9.51
C GLY A 81 -26.94 15.98 8.47
N VAL A 82 -27.26 14.74 8.89
CA VAL A 82 -27.41 13.60 7.97
C VAL A 82 -28.54 13.83 6.96
N GLU A 83 -29.68 14.37 7.39
CA GLU A 83 -30.80 14.64 6.49
C GLU A 83 -30.43 15.73 5.47
N ILE A 84 -29.73 16.79 5.88
CA ILE A 84 -29.20 17.83 4.96
C ILE A 84 -28.30 17.20 3.91
N VAL A 85 -27.31 16.39 4.33
CA VAL A 85 -26.40 15.72 3.39
C VAL A 85 -27.18 14.85 2.40
N ARG A 86 -28.17 14.09 2.88
CA ARG A 86 -29.01 13.25 2.01
C ARG A 86 -29.82 14.05 0.99
N TYR A 87 -30.26 15.27 1.33
CA TYR A 87 -31.00 16.12 0.39
C TYR A 87 -30.11 16.77 -0.66
N GLN A 88 -28.84 17.03 -0.34
CA GLN A 88 -27.91 17.76 -1.21
C GLN A 88 -27.02 16.86 -2.05
N PHE A 89 -26.79 15.61 -1.63
CA PHE A 89 -25.84 14.71 -2.27
C PHE A 89 -26.46 13.34 -2.54
N ASP A 90 -26.09 12.75 -3.67
CA ASP A 90 -26.36 11.35 -3.96
C ASP A 90 -25.42 10.48 -3.11
N LEU A 91 -26.00 9.81 -2.11
CA LEU A 91 -25.24 8.99 -1.17
C LEU A 91 -24.91 7.61 -1.77
N PRO A 92 -23.67 7.13 -1.63
CA PRO A 92 -23.16 5.96 -2.37
C PRO A 92 -23.59 4.59 -1.80
N THR A 93 -24.78 4.44 -1.20
CA THR A 93 -25.08 3.24 -0.40
C THR A 93 -26.36 2.50 -0.76
N ASP A 94 -26.23 1.19 -0.97
CA ASP A 94 -27.27 0.18 -0.74
C ASP A 94 -26.89 -0.64 0.50
N ILE A 95 -27.48 -0.32 1.67
CA ILE A 95 -27.18 -1.02 2.92
C ILE A 95 -27.86 -2.38 2.90
N LEU A 96 -27.10 -3.45 2.73
CA LEU A 96 -27.59 -4.83 2.76
C LEU A 96 -27.85 -5.31 4.19
N ASP A 97 -29.00 -5.92 4.43
CA ASP A 97 -29.25 -6.71 5.65
C ASP A 97 -28.47 -8.04 5.56
N PRO A 98 -27.46 -8.29 6.42
CA PRO A 98 -26.63 -9.49 6.34
C PRO A 98 -27.43 -10.78 6.54
N LYS A 99 -28.54 -10.72 7.30
CA LYS A 99 -29.38 -11.88 7.60
C LYS A 99 -30.41 -12.16 6.51
N ARG A 100 -30.93 -11.10 5.89
CA ARG A 100 -32.04 -11.20 4.92
C ARG A 100 -31.61 -11.08 3.46
N LYS A 101 -30.38 -10.64 3.18
CA LYS A 101 -29.85 -10.36 1.83
C LYS A 101 -30.72 -9.39 1.01
N ILE A 102 -31.44 -8.49 1.68
CA ILE A 102 -32.29 -7.44 1.07
C ILE A 102 -31.66 -6.07 1.40
N ILE A 103 -31.78 -5.11 0.47
CA ILE A 103 -31.41 -3.71 0.71
C ILE A 103 -32.35 -3.15 1.79
N LYS A 104 -31.79 -2.86 2.96
CA LYS A 104 -32.52 -2.33 4.11
C LYS A 104 -32.84 -0.85 3.93
N ARG A 105 -31.90 -0.08 3.33
CA ARG A 105 -31.96 1.39 3.20
C ARG A 105 -30.79 1.92 2.35
N GLY A 106 -30.95 3.10 1.74
CA GLY A 106 -29.91 3.75 0.92
C GLY A 106 -28.92 4.72 1.61
N TYR A 107 -28.91 4.82 2.94
CA TYR A 107 -28.05 5.77 3.71
C TYR A 107 -27.92 5.39 5.21
N TYR A 108 -26.87 5.81 5.90
CA TYR A 108 -26.71 5.58 7.35
C TYR A 108 -27.31 6.72 8.16
N ARG A 109 -27.93 6.41 9.31
CA ARG A 109 -28.40 7.41 10.27
C ARG A 109 -27.25 7.91 11.15
N ALA A 110 -27.42 9.08 11.76
CA ALA A 110 -26.46 9.63 12.73
C ALA A 110 -26.08 8.64 13.84
N GLY A 111 -27.07 7.94 14.41
CA GLY A 111 -26.82 6.91 15.43
C GLY A 111 -26.05 5.68 14.92
N GLU A 112 -26.11 5.40 13.62
CA GLU A 112 -25.35 4.32 12.99
C GLU A 112 -23.92 4.76 12.64
N LEU A 113 -23.68 6.06 12.47
CA LEU A 113 -22.36 6.65 12.22
C LEU A 113 -21.58 6.90 13.52
N LYS A 114 -22.28 7.19 14.63
CA LYS A 114 -21.67 7.37 15.95
C LYS A 114 -20.82 6.15 16.33
N MET A 115 -19.67 6.43 16.93
CA MET A 115 -18.65 5.44 17.25
C MET A 115 -18.45 5.28 18.76
N ASN A 116 -18.00 4.10 19.17
CA ASN A 116 -17.52 3.93 20.53
C ASN A 116 -16.27 4.81 20.73
N PRO A 117 -16.15 5.59 21.83
CA PRO A 117 -15.00 6.45 22.09
C PRO A 117 -13.63 5.79 21.91
N ARG A 118 -13.52 4.49 22.25
CA ARG A 118 -12.28 3.72 22.09
C ARG A 118 -11.82 3.55 20.64
N LEU A 119 -12.73 3.63 19.68
CA LEU A 119 -12.46 3.47 18.24
C LEU A 119 -12.26 4.81 17.52
N ILE A 120 -12.64 5.93 18.16
CA ILE A 120 -12.58 7.26 17.53
C ILE A 120 -11.14 7.61 17.17
N ASN A 121 -10.18 7.36 18.07
CA ASN A 121 -8.79 7.70 17.82
C ASN A 121 -8.26 7.00 16.55
N HIS A 122 -8.48 5.70 16.44
CA HIS A 122 -8.10 4.90 15.29
C HIS A 122 -8.73 5.42 13.98
N GLN A 123 -10.02 5.74 14.00
CA GLN A 123 -10.73 6.34 12.86
C GLN A 123 -10.15 7.70 12.46
N ILE A 124 -9.84 8.57 13.43
CA ILE A 124 -9.30 9.91 13.17
C ILE A 124 -7.94 9.84 12.45
N HIS A 125 -7.08 8.90 12.84
CA HIS A 125 -5.80 8.67 12.17
C HIS A 125 -5.98 8.11 10.75
N LEU A 126 -6.94 7.21 10.54
CA LEU A 126 -7.28 6.73 9.20
C LEU A 126 -7.80 7.89 8.32
N ASN A 127 -8.72 8.69 8.84
CA ASN A 127 -9.28 9.84 8.16
C ASN A 127 -8.21 10.87 7.82
N GLN A 128 -7.22 11.06 8.70
CA GLN A 128 -6.07 11.92 8.44
C GLN A 128 -5.32 11.49 7.17
N PHE A 129 -5.01 10.20 7.04
CA PHE A 129 -4.37 9.65 5.84
C PHE A 129 -5.19 9.91 4.57
N VAL A 130 -6.52 9.72 4.63
CA VAL A 130 -7.43 9.95 3.49
C VAL A 130 -7.48 11.43 3.10
N LEU A 131 -7.52 12.34 4.08
CA LEU A 131 -7.50 13.78 3.85
C LEU A 131 -6.18 14.25 3.25
N ASP A 132 -5.05 13.77 3.77
CA ASP A 132 -3.72 14.04 3.20
C ASP A 132 -3.58 13.49 1.77
N PHE A 133 -4.18 12.32 1.50
CA PHE A 133 -4.25 11.77 0.15
C PHE A 133 -5.10 12.63 -0.79
N LYS A 134 -6.26 13.09 -0.34
CA LYS A 134 -7.12 14.01 -1.11
C LYS A 134 -6.38 15.29 -1.48
N GLU A 135 -5.70 15.91 -0.51
CA GLU A 135 -4.91 17.13 -0.71
C GLU A 135 -3.79 16.89 -1.74
N LYS A 136 -3.00 15.82 -1.58
CA LYS A 136 -1.89 15.51 -2.51
C LYS A 136 -2.33 15.15 -3.93
N THR A 137 -3.57 14.71 -4.11
CA THR A 137 -4.09 14.29 -5.42
C THR A 137 -5.01 15.33 -6.05
N GLN A 138 -5.26 16.46 -5.39
CA GLN A 138 -6.20 17.48 -5.84
C GLN A 138 -5.83 18.11 -7.19
N GLU A 139 -4.53 18.27 -7.46
CA GLU A 139 -4.01 18.79 -8.74
C GLU A 139 -3.85 17.71 -9.82
N SER A 140 -4.15 16.46 -9.49
CA SER A 140 -4.01 15.33 -10.41
C SER A 140 -5.33 14.97 -11.07
N ASP A 141 -5.28 14.58 -12.36
CA ASP A 141 -6.44 14.07 -13.10
C ASP A 141 -6.91 12.67 -12.65
N ILE A 142 -6.36 12.15 -11.55
CA ILE A 142 -6.67 10.82 -11.04
C ILE A 142 -8.03 10.83 -10.37
N LYS A 143 -8.94 10.05 -10.95
CA LYS A 143 -10.22 9.73 -10.32
C LYS A 143 -10.05 8.61 -9.31
N TRP A 144 -10.43 8.87 -8.07
CA TRP A 144 -10.44 7.88 -7.00
C TRP A 144 -11.73 7.95 -6.20
N ARG A 145 -12.02 6.88 -5.46
CA ARG A 145 -13.14 6.82 -4.52
C ARG A 145 -12.65 6.27 -3.19
N TYR A 146 -13.21 6.76 -2.10
CA TYR A 146 -12.97 6.23 -0.77
C TYR A 146 -14.22 5.61 -0.17
N PHE A 147 -14.03 4.49 0.52
CA PHE A 147 -15.04 3.80 1.30
C PHE A 147 -14.44 3.51 2.68
N ASP A 148 -15.01 4.10 3.72
CA ASP A 148 -14.75 3.67 5.10
C ASP A 148 -15.31 2.25 5.33
N GLU A 149 -14.80 1.53 6.34
CA GLU A 149 -15.23 0.19 6.77
C GLU A 149 -16.75 -0.05 6.65
N LYS A 150 -17.59 0.93 7.06
CA LYS A 150 -19.06 0.80 6.98
C LYS A 150 -19.58 0.76 5.56
N TYR A 151 -18.90 1.41 4.63
CA TYR A 151 -19.28 1.59 3.23
C TYR A 151 -18.64 0.56 2.30
N VAL A 152 -17.72 -0.29 2.78
CA VAL A 152 -17.13 -1.41 2.03
C VAL A 152 -18.16 -2.55 1.87
N SER A 153 -19.19 -2.31 1.07
CA SER A 153 -20.23 -3.31 0.74
C SER A 153 -19.83 -4.26 -0.38
N GLN A 154 -18.76 -3.91 -1.11
CA GLN A 154 -18.28 -4.68 -2.27
C GLN A 154 -17.59 -6.00 -1.87
N TYR A 155 -17.00 -6.04 -0.67
CA TYR A 155 -16.36 -7.21 -0.07
C TYR A 155 -17.20 -7.77 1.09
N LYS A 156 -17.42 -9.09 1.10
CA LYS A 156 -18.22 -9.80 2.11
C LYS A 156 -17.37 -10.63 3.05
N ASN A 157 -16.27 -11.17 2.55
CA ASN A 157 -15.41 -12.12 3.27
C ASN A 157 -14.18 -11.44 3.91
N ILE A 158 -13.93 -10.17 3.59
CA ILE A 158 -12.89 -9.34 4.19
C ILE A 158 -13.45 -7.95 4.48
N ARG A 159 -12.90 -7.29 5.49
CA ARG A 159 -13.30 -5.95 5.88
C ARG A 159 -12.07 -5.15 6.31
N PRO A 160 -11.43 -4.42 5.38
CA PRO A 160 -10.39 -3.48 5.75
C PRO A 160 -10.98 -2.27 6.48
N ASP A 161 -10.14 -1.51 7.19
CA ASP A 161 -10.58 -0.31 7.91
C ASP A 161 -11.03 0.80 6.93
N GLY A 162 -10.39 0.87 5.77
CA GLY A 162 -10.78 1.74 4.67
C GLY A 162 -10.38 1.16 3.32
N LEU A 163 -10.91 1.75 2.25
CA LEU A 163 -10.63 1.35 0.89
C LEU A 163 -10.53 2.59 0.01
N ILE A 164 -9.40 2.75 -0.69
CA ILE A 164 -9.26 3.70 -1.78
C ILE A 164 -9.26 2.91 -3.09
N GLN A 165 -10.16 3.24 -4.01
CA GLN A 165 -10.22 2.61 -5.33
C GLN A 165 -9.70 3.57 -6.40
N ILE A 166 -8.74 3.11 -7.20
CA ILE A 166 -8.14 3.86 -8.31
C ILE A 166 -7.98 2.90 -9.49
N PHE A 167 -8.56 3.23 -10.65
CA PHE A 167 -8.60 2.33 -11.81
C PHE A 167 -9.13 0.93 -11.42
N ASP A 168 -8.44 -0.13 -11.83
CA ASP A 168 -8.71 -1.53 -11.47
C ASP A 168 -7.86 -1.98 -10.27
N THR A 169 -7.51 -1.05 -9.38
CA THR A 169 -6.75 -1.33 -8.15
C THR A 169 -7.51 -0.85 -6.92
N ASP A 170 -7.69 -1.78 -5.98
CA ASP A 170 -8.29 -1.55 -4.68
C ASP A 170 -7.16 -1.48 -3.62
N PHE A 171 -6.98 -0.31 -3.01
CA PHE A 171 -6.04 -0.08 -1.93
C PHE A 171 -6.74 -0.27 -0.59
N PHE A 172 -6.50 -1.39 0.07
CA PHE A 172 -7.03 -1.66 1.40
C PHE A 172 -6.18 -0.92 2.42
N LEU A 173 -6.82 -0.17 3.29
CA LEU A 173 -6.18 0.57 4.37
C LEU A 173 -6.36 -0.22 5.67
N GLU A 174 -5.26 -0.53 6.33
CA GLU A 174 -5.21 -1.17 7.65
C GLU A 174 -4.47 -0.22 8.58
N MET A 175 -5.19 0.39 9.52
CA MET A 175 -4.61 1.34 10.46
C MET A 175 -4.19 0.61 11.73
N ASP A 176 -2.94 0.81 12.14
CA ASP A 176 -2.38 0.23 13.33
C ASP A 176 -1.71 1.28 14.21
N MET A 177 -2.34 1.53 15.35
CA MET A 177 -1.86 2.47 16.36
C MET A 177 -0.83 1.82 17.32
N ALA A 178 -0.10 0.82 16.84
CA ALA A 178 0.79 -0.06 17.61
C ALA A 178 0.14 -0.77 18.81
N THR A 179 -1.17 -1.01 18.75
CA THR A 179 -1.94 -1.68 19.82
C THR A 179 -2.21 -3.15 19.54
N GLU A 180 -2.13 -3.59 18.28
CA GLU A 180 -2.40 -4.98 17.93
C GLU A 180 -1.27 -5.89 18.41
N SER A 181 -1.59 -6.90 19.23
CA SER A 181 -0.63 -7.93 19.63
C SER A 181 -0.22 -8.81 18.46
N LYS A 182 0.90 -9.54 18.60
CA LYS A 182 1.33 -10.56 17.63
C LYS A 182 0.23 -11.56 17.28
N LYS A 183 -0.60 -11.94 18.25
CA LYS A 183 -1.73 -12.86 18.06
C LYS A 183 -2.80 -12.24 17.17
N GLN A 184 -3.17 -10.98 17.43
CA GLN A 184 -4.17 -10.26 16.64
C GLN A 184 -3.70 -10.04 15.19
N LEU A 185 -2.41 -9.72 14.99
CA LEU A 185 -1.82 -9.64 13.64
C LEU A 185 -1.94 -10.98 12.89
N LYS A 186 -1.59 -12.10 13.54
CA LYS A 186 -1.77 -13.44 12.94
C LYS A 186 -3.23 -13.75 12.60
N GLU A 187 -4.17 -13.39 13.48
CA GLU A 187 -5.61 -13.54 13.21
C GLU A 187 -6.04 -12.71 11.99
N LYS A 188 -5.57 -11.46 11.88
CA LYS A 188 -5.79 -10.60 10.70
C LYS A 188 -5.29 -11.27 9.42
N TRP A 189 -4.06 -11.78 9.42
CA TRP A 189 -3.50 -12.47 8.25
C TRP A 189 -4.24 -13.75 7.89
N ASN A 190 -4.79 -14.47 8.88
CA ASN A 190 -5.63 -15.63 8.63
C ASN A 190 -6.99 -15.25 8.00
N HIS A 191 -7.55 -14.07 8.33
CA HIS A 191 -8.72 -13.55 7.63
C HIS A 191 -8.39 -13.22 6.16
N TYR A 192 -7.26 -12.55 5.91
CA TYR A 192 -6.77 -12.32 4.53
C TYR A 192 -6.53 -13.64 3.79
N ARG A 193 -5.91 -14.64 4.42
CA ARG A 193 -5.75 -15.98 3.83
C ARG A 193 -7.08 -16.60 3.43
N SER A 194 -8.07 -16.53 4.33
CA SER A 194 -9.42 -17.06 4.08
C SER A 194 -10.10 -16.33 2.92
N PHE A 195 -9.89 -15.01 2.82
CA PHE A 195 -10.38 -14.20 1.71
C PHE A 195 -9.77 -14.59 0.37
N LEU A 196 -8.44 -14.75 0.30
CA LEU A 196 -7.74 -15.20 -0.93
C LEU A 196 -8.17 -16.60 -1.39
N GLN A 197 -8.64 -17.43 -0.47
CA GLN A 197 -9.17 -18.76 -0.78
C GLN A 197 -10.68 -18.76 -1.11
N SER A 198 -11.34 -17.61 -0.98
CA SER A 198 -12.77 -17.50 -1.18
C SER A 198 -13.14 -17.33 -2.66
N SER A 199 -14.38 -17.71 -2.99
CA SER A 199 -14.94 -17.47 -4.33
C SER A 199 -15.10 -15.98 -4.65
N GLU A 200 -15.16 -15.12 -3.63
CA GLU A 200 -15.20 -13.67 -3.82
C GLU A 200 -13.94 -13.19 -4.55
N TYR A 201 -12.77 -13.50 -4.00
CA TYR A 201 -11.48 -13.17 -4.62
C TYR A 201 -11.33 -13.85 -6.00
N TYR A 202 -11.65 -15.14 -6.11
CA TYR A 202 -11.40 -15.89 -7.35
C TYR A 202 -12.32 -15.53 -8.54
N TYR A 203 -13.56 -15.10 -8.28
CA TYR A 203 -14.58 -14.92 -9.34
C TYR A 203 -15.07 -13.48 -9.52
N LYS A 204 -15.07 -12.63 -8.48
CA LYS A 204 -15.47 -11.22 -8.65
C LYS A 204 -14.32 -10.33 -9.08
N ASP A 205 -13.10 -10.65 -8.66
CA ASP A 205 -11.96 -9.74 -8.69
C ASP A 205 -10.83 -10.22 -9.60
N LYS A 206 -11.14 -11.08 -10.57
CA LYS A 206 -10.13 -11.75 -11.43
C LYS A 206 -9.21 -10.81 -12.21
N ASP A 207 -9.62 -9.55 -12.36
CA ASP A 207 -8.85 -8.50 -13.04
C ASP A 207 -8.51 -7.33 -12.11
N LYS A 208 -8.88 -7.41 -10.82
CA LYS A 208 -8.63 -6.34 -9.85
C LYS A 208 -7.40 -6.65 -9.00
N LYS A 209 -6.46 -5.71 -9.00
CA LYS A 209 -5.31 -5.75 -8.10
C LYS A 209 -5.73 -5.26 -6.72
N ILE A 210 -5.34 -5.96 -5.66
CA ILE A 210 -5.51 -5.56 -4.27
C ILE A 210 -4.14 -5.23 -3.68
N ILE A 211 -4.01 -4.03 -3.15
CA ILE A 211 -2.80 -3.58 -2.44
C ILE A 211 -3.20 -3.22 -1.02
N VAL A 212 -2.67 -3.94 -0.05
CA VAL A 212 -2.85 -3.61 1.37
C VAL A 212 -1.78 -2.60 1.79
N LEU A 213 -2.22 -1.47 2.33
CA LEU A 213 -1.40 -0.43 2.93
C LEU A 213 -1.57 -0.53 4.45
N PHE A 214 -0.56 -1.08 5.13
CA PHE A 214 -0.56 -1.23 6.58
C PHE A 214 0.08 -0.01 7.23
N LEU A 215 -0.78 0.92 7.65
CA LEU A 215 -0.46 2.24 8.16
C LEU A 215 -0.10 2.16 9.64
N ILE A 216 1.17 2.32 9.96
CA ILE A 216 1.67 2.41 11.33
C ILE A 216 1.62 3.87 11.77
N ASP A 217 0.97 4.13 12.89
CA ASP A 217 0.91 5.48 13.46
C ASP A 217 0.99 5.44 15.00
N ASN A 218 1.24 6.61 15.60
CA ASN A 218 1.21 6.84 17.04
C ASN A 218 2.13 5.90 17.86
N THR A 219 3.35 5.67 17.38
CA THR A 219 4.37 4.88 18.07
C THR A 219 5.77 5.46 17.89
N GLU A 220 6.57 5.45 18.95
CA GLU A 220 7.98 5.83 18.91
C GLU A 220 8.88 4.71 18.36
N LYS A 221 8.37 3.46 18.35
CA LYS A 221 9.13 2.27 17.91
C LYS A 221 8.68 1.79 16.54
N VAL A 222 8.68 2.71 15.56
CA VAL A 222 8.18 2.48 14.21
C VAL A 222 8.83 1.26 13.55
N GLU A 223 10.17 1.17 13.54
CA GLU A 223 10.88 0.08 12.87
C GLU A 223 10.60 -1.29 13.51
N SER A 224 10.67 -1.37 14.85
CA SER A 224 10.30 -2.62 15.55
C SER A 224 8.85 -3.02 15.30
N ARG A 225 7.96 -2.04 15.06
CA ARG A 225 6.56 -2.32 14.71
C ARG A 225 6.43 -2.83 13.28
N LYS A 226 7.11 -2.20 12.31
CA LYS A 226 7.19 -2.67 10.91
C LYS A 226 7.68 -4.12 10.87
N ASP A 227 8.73 -4.42 11.63
CA ASP A 227 9.33 -5.76 11.71
C ASP A 227 8.35 -6.80 12.24
N LEU A 228 7.59 -6.48 13.29
CA LEU A 228 6.59 -7.39 13.83
C LEU A 228 5.46 -7.67 12.83
N VAL A 229 4.97 -6.64 12.14
CA VAL A 229 3.94 -6.76 11.11
C VAL A 229 4.46 -7.60 9.95
N ARG A 230 5.66 -7.29 9.44
CA ARG A 230 6.32 -8.04 8.36
C ARG A 230 6.52 -9.50 8.73
N PHE A 231 7.12 -9.77 9.89
CA PHE A 231 7.34 -11.12 10.41
C PHE A 231 6.04 -11.91 10.45
N THR A 232 4.98 -11.35 11.05
CA THR A 232 3.71 -12.07 11.19
C THR A 232 3.01 -12.30 9.84
N ALA A 233 3.11 -11.34 8.91
CA ALA A 233 2.55 -11.46 7.58
C ALA A 233 3.26 -12.53 6.75
N VAL A 234 4.60 -12.54 6.75
CA VAL A 234 5.41 -13.57 6.08
C VAL A 234 5.12 -14.95 6.69
N ASP A 235 5.19 -15.09 8.02
CA ASP A 235 4.92 -16.34 8.74
C ASP A 235 3.51 -16.92 8.44
N SER A 236 2.53 -16.05 8.19
CA SER A 236 1.12 -16.45 8.06
C SER A 236 0.57 -16.44 6.64
N LEU A 237 1.19 -15.72 5.68
CA LEU A 237 0.61 -15.41 4.37
C LEU A 237 1.63 -15.30 3.21
N LEU A 238 2.91 -15.65 3.40
CA LEU A 238 3.93 -15.46 2.36
C LEU A 238 3.55 -16.04 0.97
N ASP A 239 2.95 -17.22 0.94
CA ASP A 239 2.49 -17.90 -0.27
C ASP A 239 1.32 -17.18 -0.98
N GLY A 240 0.58 -16.33 -0.27
CA GLY A 240 -0.56 -15.59 -0.78
C GLY A 240 -0.21 -14.31 -1.54
N PHE A 241 0.99 -13.76 -1.38
CA PHE A 241 1.38 -12.52 -2.07
C PHE A 241 1.77 -12.76 -3.52
N ASP A 242 1.42 -11.88 -4.44
CA ASP A 242 1.84 -11.92 -5.85
C ASP A 242 1.60 -10.54 -6.51
N ASN A 243 1.52 -10.51 -7.85
CA ASN A 243 1.28 -9.27 -8.58
C ASN A 243 -0.15 -8.73 -8.41
N GLU A 244 -1.10 -9.58 -8.04
CA GLU A 244 -2.52 -9.27 -7.85
C GLU A 244 -2.85 -8.97 -6.38
N PHE A 245 -2.11 -9.55 -5.43
CA PHE A 245 -2.24 -9.26 -4.00
C PHE A 245 -0.90 -8.89 -3.35
N GLU A 246 -0.77 -7.63 -2.93
CA GLU A 246 0.47 -7.08 -2.35
C GLU A 246 0.24 -6.43 -0.98
N LEU A 247 1.28 -6.37 -0.16
CA LEU A 247 1.26 -5.67 1.14
C LEU A 247 2.48 -4.73 1.25
N TYR A 248 2.21 -3.48 1.58
CA TYR A 248 3.21 -2.48 1.96
C TYR A 248 3.00 -2.06 3.41
N ILE A 249 4.09 -1.95 4.16
CA ILE A 249 4.08 -1.63 5.59
C ILE A 249 4.90 -0.36 5.79
N GLY A 250 4.32 0.64 6.42
CA GLY A 250 5.02 1.90 6.65
C GLY A 250 4.24 2.85 7.52
N THR A 251 4.86 3.97 7.86
CA THR A 251 4.15 5.10 8.46
C THR A 251 3.14 5.68 7.48
N THR A 252 2.17 6.42 8.00
CA THR A 252 1.20 7.18 7.19
C THR A 252 1.90 8.04 6.12
N LYS A 253 2.98 8.74 6.49
CA LYS A 253 3.77 9.55 5.57
C LYS A 253 4.47 8.71 4.48
N GLU A 254 5.16 7.64 4.87
CA GLU A 254 5.90 6.78 3.93
C GLU A 254 4.97 6.14 2.91
N LEU A 255 3.82 5.62 3.35
CA LEU A 255 2.86 4.97 2.47
C LEU A 255 2.12 5.96 1.57
N LEU A 256 1.87 7.18 2.06
CA LEU A 256 1.33 8.26 1.23
C LEU A 256 2.32 8.67 0.13
N GLU A 257 3.61 8.82 0.46
CA GLU A 257 4.66 9.09 -0.54
C GLU A 257 4.82 7.93 -1.51
N LEU A 258 4.75 6.69 -1.03
CA LEU A 258 4.81 5.48 -1.87
C LEU A 258 3.64 5.44 -2.87
N MET A 259 2.41 5.72 -2.40
CA MET A 259 1.23 5.78 -3.26
C MET A 259 1.42 6.78 -4.39
N CYS A 260 1.74 8.04 -4.05
CA CYS A 260 1.80 9.13 -5.03
C CYS A 260 3.03 9.08 -5.94
N ASN A 261 4.18 8.60 -5.46
CA ASN A 261 5.43 8.64 -6.21
C ASN A 261 5.77 7.34 -6.94
N LYS A 262 5.10 6.23 -6.62
CA LYS A 262 5.42 4.92 -7.20
C LYS A 262 4.18 4.13 -7.62
N LEU A 263 3.25 3.87 -6.71
CA LEU A 263 2.14 2.94 -7.00
C LEU A 263 1.21 3.51 -8.07
N ILE A 264 0.75 4.75 -7.89
CA ILE A 264 -0.10 5.44 -8.85
C ILE A 264 0.62 5.67 -10.19
N PRO A 265 1.85 6.23 -10.23
CA PRO A 265 2.60 6.35 -11.48
C PRO A 265 2.82 5.01 -12.21
N ASN A 266 3.00 3.90 -11.49
CA ASN A 266 3.08 2.58 -12.10
C ASN A 266 1.77 2.18 -12.79
N LEU A 267 0.61 2.48 -12.19
CA LEU A 267 -0.70 2.23 -12.81
C LEU A 267 -0.92 3.08 -14.06
N GLN A 268 -0.30 4.26 -14.14
CA GLN A 268 -0.36 5.16 -15.29
C GLN A 268 0.76 4.94 -16.31
N HIS A 269 1.66 3.97 -16.07
CA HIS A 269 2.86 3.74 -16.87
C HIS A 269 3.77 4.99 -17.02
N SER A 270 3.89 5.77 -15.95
CA SER A 270 4.62 7.05 -15.91
C SER A 270 5.70 7.10 -14.81
N ASN A 271 6.12 5.95 -14.29
CA ASN A 271 7.12 5.88 -13.22
C ASN A 271 8.55 6.13 -13.75
N TRP A 272 8.98 7.39 -13.70
CA TRP A 272 10.31 7.82 -14.14
C TRP A 272 11.48 7.11 -13.44
N ARG A 273 11.33 6.69 -12.17
CA ARG A 273 12.41 5.99 -11.44
C ARG A 273 12.64 4.59 -12.01
N GLN A 274 11.56 3.90 -12.38
CA GLN A 274 11.66 2.61 -13.04
C GLN A 274 12.34 2.75 -14.42
N GLU A 275 11.97 3.78 -15.18
CA GLU A 275 12.60 4.08 -16.46
C GLU A 275 14.09 4.40 -16.32
N GLU A 276 14.49 5.17 -15.29
CA GLU A 276 15.89 5.47 -15.00
C GLU A 276 16.70 4.20 -14.73
N VAL A 277 16.20 3.30 -13.88
CA VAL A 277 16.86 2.02 -13.58
C VAL A 277 17.06 1.18 -14.84
N LEU A 278 15.99 1.03 -15.64
CA LEU A 278 16.05 0.26 -16.89
C LEU A 278 16.99 0.88 -17.91
N ARG A 279 17.04 2.22 -17.98
CA ARG A 279 18.00 2.96 -18.80
C ARG A 279 19.44 2.66 -18.39
N ILE A 280 19.76 2.68 -17.10
CA ILE A 280 21.11 2.35 -16.60
C ILE A 280 21.47 0.91 -16.95
N ILE A 281 20.56 -0.04 -16.72
CA ILE A 281 20.74 -1.47 -17.07
C ILE A 281 21.05 -1.62 -18.57
N HIS A 282 20.37 -0.85 -19.42
CA HIS A 282 20.56 -0.89 -20.87
C HIS A 282 21.83 -0.17 -21.34
N GLU A 283 21.94 1.13 -21.08
CA GLU A 283 22.97 1.98 -21.66
C GLU A 283 24.34 1.73 -21.04
N LYS A 284 24.41 1.53 -19.71
CA LYS A 284 25.68 1.34 -19.00
C LYS A 284 26.11 -0.12 -18.96
N HIS A 285 25.17 -1.03 -18.73
CA HIS A 285 25.49 -2.45 -18.54
C HIS A 285 25.20 -3.34 -19.75
N GLY A 286 24.58 -2.80 -20.82
CA GLY A 286 24.36 -3.49 -22.10
C GLY A 286 23.22 -4.52 -22.08
N PHE A 287 22.35 -4.52 -21.06
CA PHE A 287 21.24 -5.46 -20.96
C PHE A 287 19.98 -4.93 -21.64
N HIS A 288 19.38 -5.75 -22.48
CA HIS A 288 18.04 -5.51 -23.00
C HIS A 288 17.02 -6.05 -22.01
N PHE A 289 15.90 -5.36 -21.84
CA PHE A 289 14.84 -5.77 -20.92
C PHE A 289 13.53 -6.05 -21.67
N SER A 290 12.72 -6.92 -21.09
CA SER A 290 11.36 -7.22 -21.54
C SER A 290 10.50 -7.57 -20.34
N ASN A 291 9.16 -7.50 -20.48
CA ASN A 291 8.25 -7.92 -19.42
C ASN A 291 8.51 -9.39 -19.03
N GLY A 292 8.77 -9.62 -17.73
CA GLY A 292 9.07 -10.95 -17.19
C GLY A 292 7.88 -11.90 -17.15
N GLU A 293 6.65 -11.39 -17.23
CA GLU A 293 5.40 -12.17 -17.35
C GLU A 293 5.44 -13.17 -18.53
N LYS A 294 6.18 -12.85 -19.60
CA LYS A 294 6.40 -13.76 -20.73
C LYS A 294 7.02 -15.10 -20.32
N LEU A 295 7.72 -15.14 -19.19
CA LEU A 295 8.35 -16.34 -18.63
C LEU A 295 7.50 -17.01 -17.53
N ARG A 296 6.32 -16.47 -17.17
CA ARG A 296 5.45 -16.95 -16.08
C ARG A 296 5.28 -18.47 -16.10
N LYS A 297 4.83 -19.02 -17.23
CA LYS A 297 4.61 -20.47 -17.42
C LYS A 297 5.88 -21.31 -17.28
N ALA A 298 7.05 -20.74 -17.53
CA ALA A 298 8.33 -21.42 -17.34
C ALA A 298 8.81 -21.37 -15.88
N LEU A 299 8.27 -20.44 -15.09
CA LEU A 299 8.70 -20.13 -13.72
C LEU A 299 7.62 -20.52 -12.69
N HIS A 300 6.98 -21.67 -12.89
CA HIS A 300 5.93 -22.16 -11.99
C HIS A 300 4.81 -21.13 -11.76
N ASP A 301 4.33 -20.54 -12.85
CA ASP A 301 3.30 -19.50 -12.87
C ASP A 301 3.60 -18.26 -12.00
N THR A 302 4.88 -18.01 -11.73
CA THR A 302 5.35 -16.83 -10.99
C THR A 302 5.72 -15.70 -11.94
N ASP A 303 5.17 -14.52 -11.68
CA ASP A 303 5.46 -13.32 -12.46
C ASP A 303 6.64 -12.53 -11.87
N TYR A 304 7.62 -12.22 -12.71
CA TYR A 304 8.75 -11.35 -12.40
C TYR A 304 8.58 -10.03 -13.18
N GLY A 305 8.99 -8.91 -12.62
CA GLY A 305 8.82 -7.59 -13.25
C GLY A 305 9.47 -7.54 -14.62
N PHE A 306 10.74 -7.92 -14.70
CA PHE A 306 11.50 -7.91 -15.95
C PHE A 306 12.32 -9.17 -16.15
N TYR A 307 12.54 -9.48 -17.43
CA TYR A 307 13.58 -10.38 -17.88
C TYR A 307 14.62 -9.56 -18.62
N ILE A 308 15.84 -9.54 -18.08
CA ILE A 308 16.97 -8.77 -18.61
C ILE A 308 18.03 -9.72 -19.18
N ARG A 309 18.60 -9.37 -20.34
CA ARG A 309 19.57 -10.21 -21.04
C ARG A 309 20.54 -9.42 -21.92
N LYS A 310 21.78 -9.88 -22.02
CA LYS A 310 22.68 -9.43 -23.09
C LYS A 310 22.51 -10.31 -24.32
N ILE A 311 22.45 -9.68 -25.49
CA ILE A 311 22.35 -10.35 -26.78
C ILE A 311 23.59 -10.05 -27.63
N LYS A 312 23.99 -11.02 -28.44
CA LYS A 312 25.02 -10.89 -29.48
C LYS A 312 24.41 -10.28 -30.74
N GLN A 313 25.26 -9.93 -31.71
CA GLN A 313 24.83 -9.39 -33.01
C GLN A 313 23.94 -10.34 -33.82
N ASP A 314 24.02 -11.65 -33.56
CA ASP A 314 23.21 -12.71 -34.17
C ASP A 314 21.90 -12.99 -33.42
N ASN A 315 21.50 -12.10 -32.49
CA ASN A 315 20.36 -12.23 -31.59
C ASN A 315 20.41 -13.42 -30.60
N ASN A 316 21.54 -14.13 -30.50
CA ASN A 316 21.72 -15.17 -29.49
C ASN A 316 22.10 -14.57 -28.13
N LEU A 317 21.82 -15.30 -27.05
CA LEU A 317 22.23 -14.89 -25.71
C LEU A 317 23.76 -14.81 -25.61
N LEU A 318 24.24 -13.75 -24.95
CA LEU A 318 25.67 -13.58 -24.70
C LEU A 318 26.10 -14.52 -23.56
N ILE A 319 27.24 -15.19 -23.76
CA ILE A 319 27.91 -16.00 -22.75
C ILE A 319 29.25 -15.33 -22.45
N GLU A 320 29.46 -14.92 -21.21
CA GLU A 320 30.71 -14.35 -20.72
C GLU A 320 31.18 -15.20 -19.54
N ASN A 321 32.48 -15.51 -19.47
CA ASN A 321 33.08 -16.26 -18.36
C ASN A 321 32.32 -17.57 -18.01
N GLY A 322 31.85 -18.28 -19.04
CA GLY A 322 31.11 -19.54 -18.90
C GLY A 322 29.65 -19.41 -18.44
N ARG A 323 29.12 -18.20 -18.28
CA ARG A 323 27.75 -17.93 -17.81
C ARG A 323 26.93 -17.17 -18.85
N VAL A 324 25.69 -17.62 -19.06
CA VAL A 324 24.69 -16.87 -19.84
C VAL A 324 24.33 -15.58 -19.09
N GLN A 325 24.46 -14.45 -19.78
CA GLN A 325 24.24 -13.12 -19.20
C GLN A 325 22.74 -12.77 -19.26
N GLU A 326 21.96 -13.44 -18.41
CA GLU A 326 20.52 -13.24 -18.28
C GLU A 326 20.05 -13.32 -16.82
N PHE A 327 19.05 -12.51 -16.47
CA PHE A 327 18.48 -12.44 -15.13
C PHE A 327 16.97 -12.16 -15.17
N LEU A 328 16.27 -12.68 -14.18
CA LEU A 328 15.00 -12.11 -13.72
C LEU A 328 15.31 -10.86 -12.90
N PHE A 329 14.49 -9.83 -13.00
CA PHE A 329 14.73 -8.56 -12.32
C PHE A 329 13.46 -7.99 -11.69
N ASP A 330 13.56 -7.64 -10.40
CA ASP A 330 12.49 -7.00 -9.63
C ASP A 330 13.04 -5.85 -8.77
N ASP A 331 12.16 -4.88 -8.47
CA ASP A 331 12.46 -3.70 -7.66
C ASP A 331 11.87 -3.83 -6.24
N TYR A 332 12.75 -4.09 -5.28
CA TYR A 332 12.44 -4.22 -3.84
C TYR A 332 12.69 -2.92 -3.05
N THR A 333 12.95 -1.78 -3.70
CA THR A 333 13.22 -0.50 -3.00
C THR A 333 12.06 0.00 -2.12
N SER A 334 10.86 -0.55 -2.30
CA SER A 334 9.66 -0.25 -1.49
C SER A 334 9.19 -1.46 -0.67
N GLN A 335 10.03 -2.49 -0.55
CA GLN A 335 9.80 -3.68 0.27
C GLN A 335 8.46 -4.43 0.01
N PRO A 336 8.01 -4.64 -1.25
CA PRO A 336 6.83 -5.48 -1.53
C PRO A 336 7.05 -6.93 -1.10
N LEU A 337 6.10 -7.52 -0.37
CA LEU A 337 6.22 -8.89 0.13
C LEU A 337 6.13 -9.96 -0.97
N SER A 338 5.53 -9.65 -2.13
CA SER A 338 5.57 -10.57 -3.27
C SER A 338 7.00 -10.89 -3.72
N ILE A 339 7.95 -9.96 -3.56
CA ILE A 339 9.36 -10.21 -3.87
C ILE A 339 9.98 -11.18 -2.86
N LEU A 340 9.66 -11.06 -1.56
CA LEU A 340 10.12 -12.03 -0.55
C LEU A 340 9.60 -13.44 -0.85
N LYS A 341 8.36 -13.57 -1.34
CA LYS A 341 7.86 -14.86 -1.85
C LYS A 341 8.71 -15.34 -3.04
N LYS A 342 8.98 -14.49 -4.03
CA LYS A 342 9.81 -14.87 -5.19
C LYS A 342 11.21 -15.34 -4.77
N ILE A 343 11.78 -14.74 -3.73
CA ILE A 343 13.05 -15.16 -3.11
C ILE A 343 12.88 -16.54 -2.46
N ALA A 344 11.91 -16.71 -1.56
CA ALA A 344 11.67 -17.96 -0.83
C ALA A 344 11.37 -19.16 -1.74
N TYR A 345 10.70 -18.93 -2.87
CA TYR A 345 10.35 -19.98 -3.84
C TYR A 345 11.27 -20.02 -5.06
N HIS A 346 12.39 -19.29 -5.04
CA HIS A 346 13.25 -19.13 -6.23
C HIS A 346 13.81 -20.45 -6.74
N GLU A 347 14.27 -21.33 -5.85
CA GLU A 347 14.81 -22.65 -6.23
C GLU A 347 13.78 -23.50 -6.98
N ARG A 348 12.52 -23.49 -6.54
CA ARG A 348 11.41 -24.18 -7.23
C ARG A 348 11.19 -23.59 -8.63
N ASN A 349 11.21 -22.26 -8.73
CA ASN A 349 10.96 -21.55 -9.98
C ASN A 349 12.08 -21.80 -11.00
N ILE A 350 13.35 -21.77 -10.56
CA ILE A 350 14.50 -22.11 -11.42
C ILE A 350 14.45 -23.58 -11.84
N ALA A 351 14.08 -24.51 -10.96
CA ALA A 351 13.97 -25.92 -11.33
C ALA A 351 12.97 -26.14 -12.48
N SER A 352 11.84 -25.41 -12.48
CA SER A 352 10.89 -25.39 -13.60
C SER A 352 11.50 -24.81 -14.87
N PHE A 353 12.22 -23.68 -14.76
CA PHE A 353 12.88 -23.04 -15.89
C PHE A 353 13.94 -23.95 -16.51
N HIS A 354 14.76 -24.59 -15.69
CA HIS A 354 15.81 -25.52 -16.11
C HIS A 354 15.24 -26.70 -16.88
N ARG A 355 14.13 -27.30 -16.43
CA ARG A 355 13.46 -28.39 -17.17
C ARG A 355 13.03 -27.96 -18.57
N ARG A 356 12.65 -26.70 -18.76
CA ARG A 356 12.17 -26.18 -20.04
C ARG A 356 13.29 -25.71 -20.96
N PHE A 357 14.35 -25.14 -20.41
CA PHE A 357 15.38 -24.43 -21.18
C PHE A 357 16.79 -25.02 -21.06
N GLY A 358 16.98 -26.07 -20.26
CA GLY A 358 18.24 -26.79 -20.07
C GLY A 358 19.33 -26.00 -19.33
N ARG A 359 18.97 -24.89 -18.69
CA ARG A 359 19.92 -23.99 -18.00
C ARG A 359 19.25 -23.25 -16.84
N GLU A 360 20.05 -22.74 -15.93
CA GLU A 360 19.59 -21.91 -14.81
C GLU A 360 19.53 -20.44 -15.19
N ILE A 361 18.74 -19.67 -14.44
CA ILE A 361 18.61 -18.20 -14.57
C ILE A 361 18.81 -17.57 -13.19
N GLY A 362 19.57 -16.47 -13.13
CA GLY A 362 19.75 -15.72 -11.88
C GLY A 362 18.59 -14.76 -11.62
N TYR A 363 18.38 -14.39 -10.37
CA TYR A 363 17.42 -13.37 -9.96
C TYR A 363 18.15 -12.19 -9.35
N LEU A 364 18.10 -11.04 -10.04
CA LEU A 364 18.70 -9.78 -9.62
C LEU A 364 17.64 -8.87 -9.02
N ILE A 365 17.88 -8.35 -7.82
CA ILE A 365 16.91 -7.57 -7.06
C ILE A 365 17.51 -6.20 -6.79
N LEU A 366 16.83 -5.14 -7.22
CA LEU A 366 17.18 -3.78 -6.85
C LEU A 366 16.67 -3.50 -5.44
N VAL A 367 17.56 -3.14 -4.52
CA VAL A 367 17.22 -2.78 -3.15
C VAL A 367 17.62 -1.34 -2.86
N LYS A 368 17.03 -0.77 -1.81
CA LYS A 368 17.30 0.60 -1.39
C LYS A 368 18.71 0.76 -0.82
N ASN A 369 19.11 -0.15 0.06
CA ASN A 369 20.46 -0.27 0.61
C ASN A 369 20.69 -1.71 1.11
N GLU A 370 21.95 -2.06 1.31
CA GLU A 370 22.40 -3.40 1.69
C GLU A 370 21.94 -3.81 3.09
N VAL A 371 21.89 -2.88 4.05
CA VAL A 371 21.56 -3.14 5.45
C VAL A 371 20.07 -3.49 5.61
N GLU A 372 19.20 -2.65 5.06
CA GLU A 372 17.74 -2.78 5.14
C GLU A 372 17.27 -4.06 4.43
N ALA A 373 17.85 -4.38 3.28
CA ALA A 373 17.54 -5.62 2.58
C ALA A 373 17.99 -6.87 3.34
N PHE A 374 19.18 -6.84 3.98
CA PHE A 374 19.64 -7.96 4.80
C PHE A 374 18.73 -8.21 6.01
N HIS A 375 18.39 -7.13 6.74
CA HIS A 375 17.50 -7.17 7.90
C HIS A 375 16.12 -7.73 7.55
N ASP A 376 15.54 -7.32 6.42
CA ASP A 376 14.27 -7.86 5.93
C ASP A 376 14.34 -9.36 5.65
N LEU A 377 15.42 -9.84 5.03
CA LEU A 377 15.61 -11.27 4.75
C LEU A 377 15.77 -12.09 6.02
N GLU A 378 16.49 -11.58 7.03
CA GLU A 378 16.61 -12.23 8.34
C GLU A 378 15.24 -12.36 9.02
N ILE A 379 14.44 -11.30 9.00
CA ILE A 379 13.10 -11.30 9.59
C ILE A 379 12.13 -12.20 8.82
N ALA A 380 12.27 -12.28 7.50
CA ALA A 380 11.35 -13.00 6.62
C ALA A 380 11.58 -14.52 6.57
N ASN A 381 11.86 -15.15 7.72
CA ASN A 381 12.22 -16.58 7.86
C ASN A 381 13.63 -16.93 7.34
N ASP A 382 14.62 -16.08 7.63
CA ASP A 382 16.04 -16.34 7.33
C ASP A 382 16.29 -16.70 5.85
N LEU A 383 15.83 -15.83 4.94
CA LEU A 383 15.98 -15.99 3.49
C LEU A 383 17.39 -15.60 2.98
N VAL A 384 18.39 -15.69 3.86
CA VAL A 384 19.78 -15.29 3.59
C VAL A 384 20.54 -16.44 2.91
N GLY A 385 21.45 -16.10 2.00
CA GLY A 385 22.39 -17.07 1.42
C GLY A 385 21.80 -18.00 0.35
N ILE A 386 20.58 -17.72 -0.14
CA ILE A 386 19.94 -18.50 -1.21
C ILE A 386 20.75 -18.37 -2.50
N LYS A 387 20.99 -19.50 -3.17
CA LYS A 387 21.76 -19.56 -4.43
C LYS A 387 21.02 -18.85 -5.57
N ASN A 388 21.79 -18.32 -6.52
CA ASN A 388 21.28 -17.63 -7.71
C ASN A 388 20.41 -16.38 -7.45
N ILE A 389 20.35 -15.89 -6.21
CA ILE A 389 19.75 -14.59 -5.87
C ILE A 389 20.85 -13.57 -5.68
N TYR A 390 20.71 -12.44 -6.35
CA TYR A 390 21.68 -11.37 -6.41
C TYR A 390 21.00 -10.05 -6.09
N PHE A 391 21.74 -9.14 -5.46
CA PHE A 391 21.25 -7.85 -5.06
C PHE A 391 22.09 -6.75 -5.69
N THR A 392 21.50 -5.57 -5.86
CA THR A 392 22.20 -4.36 -6.27
C THR A 392 21.47 -3.13 -5.75
N THR A 393 22.13 -1.98 -5.79
CA THR A 393 21.53 -0.68 -5.49
C THR A 393 21.69 0.24 -6.69
N LEU A 394 20.88 1.29 -6.76
CA LEU A 394 21.01 2.29 -7.82
C LEU A 394 22.41 2.94 -7.81
N GLU A 395 22.97 3.18 -6.63
CA GLU A 395 24.33 3.71 -6.47
C GLU A 395 25.38 2.77 -7.07
N ARG A 396 25.29 1.47 -6.78
CA ARG A 396 26.22 0.46 -7.30
C ARG A 396 26.13 0.34 -8.81
N LEU A 397 24.92 0.28 -9.37
CA LEU A 397 24.71 0.25 -10.82
C LEU A 397 25.30 1.50 -11.50
N ASN A 398 25.25 2.66 -10.84
CA ASN A 398 25.78 3.91 -11.37
C ASN A 398 27.28 4.08 -11.20
N SER A 399 27.92 3.45 -10.22
CA SER A 399 29.34 3.68 -9.90
C SER A 399 30.27 2.57 -10.37
N LYS A 400 29.79 1.33 -10.47
CA LYS A 400 30.63 0.13 -10.67
C LYS A 400 30.31 -0.60 -11.98
N PRO A 401 31.24 -1.41 -12.52
CA PRO A 401 30.90 -2.43 -13.52
C PRO A 401 29.97 -3.49 -12.92
N LEU A 402 29.16 -4.18 -13.73
CA LEU A 402 28.09 -5.07 -13.23
C LEU A 402 28.57 -6.10 -12.19
N HIS A 403 29.72 -6.76 -12.41
CA HIS A 403 30.22 -7.82 -11.53
C HIS A 403 30.60 -7.31 -10.13
N GLU A 404 30.97 -6.04 -10.01
CA GLU A 404 31.18 -5.36 -8.73
C GLU A 404 29.89 -4.67 -8.23
N ALA A 405 29.00 -4.24 -9.13
CA ALA A 405 27.73 -3.60 -8.77
C ALA A 405 26.74 -4.59 -8.14
N VAL A 406 26.85 -5.87 -8.51
CA VAL A 406 26.01 -6.96 -8.03
C VAL A 406 26.70 -7.67 -6.86
N TYR A 407 25.93 -8.02 -5.83
CA TYR A 407 26.45 -8.66 -4.63
C TYR A 407 25.51 -9.76 -4.09
N GLN A 408 26.02 -10.56 -3.15
CA GLN A 408 25.27 -11.55 -2.38
C GLN A 408 25.61 -11.45 -0.90
N TYR A 409 24.65 -11.83 -0.05
CA TYR A 409 24.88 -12.10 1.36
C TYR A 409 25.30 -13.55 1.55
N ASP A 410 26.27 -13.80 2.43
CA ASP A 410 26.44 -15.13 3.01
C ASP A 410 25.57 -15.30 4.27
N SER A 411 25.53 -16.52 4.82
CA SER A 411 24.72 -16.85 6.02
C SER A 411 25.19 -16.12 7.29
N LEU A 412 26.34 -15.45 7.27
CA LEU A 412 26.85 -14.66 8.38
C LEU A 412 26.54 -13.16 8.21
N GLY A 413 25.98 -12.76 7.06
CA GLY A 413 25.70 -11.37 6.75
C GLY A 413 26.88 -10.61 6.16
N ASN A 414 27.89 -11.31 5.63
CA ASN A 414 28.94 -10.65 4.86
C ASN A 414 28.46 -10.40 3.43
N ILE A 415 28.87 -9.26 2.88
CA ILE A 415 28.61 -8.85 1.52
C ILE A 415 29.78 -9.29 0.64
N HIS A 416 29.46 -9.94 -0.48
CA HIS A 416 30.42 -10.35 -1.49
C HIS A 416 30.00 -9.88 -2.88
N HIS A 417 30.91 -9.25 -3.62
CA HIS A 417 30.76 -9.02 -5.06
C HIS A 417 31.49 -10.12 -5.86
N PHE A 418 31.60 -9.98 -7.18
CA PHE A 418 32.21 -10.99 -8.05
C PHE A 418 33.42 -10.47 -8.80
N SER A 419 34.45 -11.32 -8.98
CA SER A 419 35.67 -10.93 -9.71
C SER A 419 35.45 -10.72 -11.21
N ASN A 420 34.39 -11.31 -11.78
CA ASN A 420 34.02 -11.17 -13.19
C ASN A 420 32.54 -11.48 -13.43
N SER A 421 32.05 -11.31 -14.66
CA SER A 421 30.63 -11.53 -15.03
C SER A 421 30.18 -12.99 -15.04
N GLY A 422 31.07 -13.95 -14.75
CA GLY A 422 30.73 -15.37 -14.56
C GLY A 422 30.07 -15.64 -13.20
N PHE A 423 30.29 -14.76 -12.23
CA PHE A 423 29.77 -14.85 -10.85
C PHE A 423 30.17 -16.18 -10.15
N GLN A 424 31.36 -16.70 -10.47
CA GLN A 424 31.88 -17.94 -9.88
C GLN A 424 32.73 -17.68 -8.64
N GLU A 425 33.57 -16.64 -8.69
CA GLU A 425 34.46 -16.26 -7.60
C GLU A 425 33.91 -15.02 -6.89
N ARG A 426 33.72 -15.16 -5.58
CA ARG A 426 33.23 -14.12 -4.69
C ARG A 426 34.38 -13.37 -4.06
N VAL A 427 34.24 -12.05 -3.96
CA VAL A 427 35.21 -11.15 -3.32
C VAL A 427 34.51 -10.47 -2.15
N TYR A 428 35.06 -10.67 -0.95
CA TYR A 428 34.55 -10.06 0.28
C TYR A 428 34.65 -8.53 0.22
N GLU A 429 33.56 -7.84 0.60
CA GLU A 429 33.54 -6.38 0.73
C GLU A 429 33.51 -5.94 2.20
N SER A 430 32.52 -6.41 2.96
CA SER A 430 32.23 -5.94 4.31
C SER A 430 31.33 -6.91 5.09
N SER A 431 31.25 -6.71 6.41
CA SER A 431 30.30 -7.37 7.31
C SER A 431 29.18 -6.39 7.68
N LEU A 432 27.94 -6.87 7.71
CA LEU A 432 26.79 -6.12 8.23
C LEU A 432 26.54 -6.35 9.73
N LYS A 433 27.18 -7.36 10.32
CA LYS A 433 27.15 -7.66 11.76
C LYS A 433 28.34 -7.08 12.49
#